data_AF-A0A958W6C1-F1
#
_entry.id   AF-A0A958W6C1-F1
#
_cell.length_a   1.000
_cell.length_b   1.000
_cell.length_c   1.000
_cell.angle_alpha   90.00
_cell.angle_beta   90.00
_cell.angle_gamma   90.00
#
_symmetry.space_group_name_H-M   'P 1'
#
loop_
_entity.id
_entity.type
_entity.pdbx_description
1 polymer ?
#
loop_
_entity_poly.entity_id
_entity_poly.type
_entity_poly.pdbx_seq_one_letter_code
_entity_poly.pdbx_strand_id
1 'polypeptide(L)'
;MKNIKDIFSIVLIISFVTYSSCKKKGTDPQPDPLADRLEELINNGSSWEVSEVTKDGYDVTDQFNGFTLTIGEFTYTTTNALESAWSSSGTWSFLNNDASTILRDDDTIIDVGISGGQLTLTFSVDDLSSGGRLRGINGDYQFVMLSQ
;
A
#
# COMPACT_ATOMS: atom_id res chain seq x y z
N MET A 1 -22.39 -54.03 -54.75
CA MET A 1 -21.74 -54.35 -53.45
C MET A 1 -22.68 -53.84 -52.37
N LYS A 2 -23.64 -54.65 -51.87
CA LYS A 2 -23.51 -55.62 -50.75
C LYS A 2 -23.21 -54.86 -49.44
N ASN A 3 -24.24 -54.43 -48.71
CA ASN A 3 -24.87 -55.06 -47.53
C ASN A 3 -24.06 -54.90 -46.24
N ILE A 4 -24.74 -54.47 -45.15
CA ILE A 4 -24.54 -54.72 -43.69
C ILE A 4 -25.30 -53.57 -43.00
N LYS A 5 -26.54 -53.67 -42.49
CA LYS A 5 -27.19 -54.63 -41.58
C LYS A 5 -26.42 -54.85 -40.27
N ASP A 6 -26.73 -53.95 -39.34
CA ASP A 6 -26.89 -54.13 -37.91
C ASP A 6 -25.69 -54.62 -37.07
N ILE A 7 -25.83 -54.40 -35.76
CA ILE A 7 -25.03 -54.95 -34.65
C ILE A 7 -23.94 -53.98 -34.14
N PHE A 8 -24.27 -53.22 -33.10
CA PHE A 8 -23.68 -53.27 -31.73
C PHE A 8 -24.19 -52.04 -30.96
N SER A 9 -25.24 -52.16 -30.16
CA SER A 9 -25.16 -52.44 -28.71
C SER A 9 -24.27 -51.46 -27.96
N ILE A 10 -24.90 -50.71 -27.04
CA ILE A 10 -24.43 -50.12 -25.76
C ILE A 10 -25.19 -48.79 -25.59
N VAL A 11 -26.36 -48.76 -24.94
CA VAL A 11 -26.51 -48.68 -23.47
C VAL A 11 -25.68 -47.54 -22.88
N LEU A 12 -26.30 -46.39 -22.58
CA LEU A 12 -26.42 -45.93 -21.20
C LEU A 12 -27.28 -44.65 -21.14
N ILE A 13 -28.33 -44.75 -20.34
CA ILE A 13 -29.12 -43.64 -19.79
C ILE A 13 -28.23 -42.89 -18.77
N ILE A 14 -28.61 -41.67 -18.43
CA ILE A 14 -28.28 -40.93 -17.18
C ILE A 14 -27.10 -39.94 -17.30
N SER A 15 -27.42 -38.65 -17.45
CA SER A 15 -27.25 -37.71 -16.33
C SER A 15 -27.81 -36.34 -16.67
N PHE A 16 -28.92 -36.04 -15.99
CA PHE A 16 -29.53 -34.73 -15.86
C PHE A 16 -28.56 -33.84 -15.06
N VAL A 17 -27.64 -33.14 -15.72
CA VAL A 17 -26.86 -32.09 -15.07
C VAL A 17 -27.78 -30.88 -14.94
N THR A 18 -28.40 -30.78 -13.76
CA THR A 18 -29.00 -29.54 -13.30
C THR A 18 -27.87 -28.51 -13.20
N TYR A 19 -27.79 -27.61 -14.17
CA TYR A 19 -27.10 -26.35 -13.98
C TYR A 19 -27.88 -25.55 -12.93
N SER A 20 -27.55 -25.79 -11.66
CA SER A 20 -27.70 -24.78 -10.61
C SER A 20 -26.66 -23.70 -10.87
N SER A 21 -26.85 -22.93 -11.95
CA SER A 21 -26.13 -21.67 -12.11
C SER A 21 -26.77 -20.70 -11.13
N CYS A 22 -26.03 -20.46 -10.06
CA CYS A 22 -26.36 -19.56 -8.97
C CYS A 22 -27.03 -18.28 -9.46
N LYS A 23 -28.34 -18.16 -9.18
CA LYS A 23 -28.94 -16.86 -8.91
C LYS A 23 -28.44 -16.39 -7.54
N LYS A 24 -27.35 -15.62 -7.51
CA LYS A 24 -27.13 -14.55 -6.53
C LYS A 24 -26.84 -13.31 -7.37
N LYS A 25 -27.88 -12.57 -7.76
CA LYS A 25 -28.29 -11.29 -7.11
C LYS A 25 -27.05 -10.53 -6.64
N GLY A 26 -26.77 -9.43 -7.37
CA GLY A 26 -25.58 -8.61 -7.29
C GLY A 26 -25.08 -8.39 -5.88
N THR A 27 -23.82 -8.74 -5.69
CA THR A 27 -22.96 -8.12 -4.70
C THR A 27 -22.08 -7.18 -5.51
N ASP A 28 -22.41 -5.89 -5.53
CA ASP A 28 -21.32 -4.92 -5.58
C ASP A 28 -20.32 -5.31 -4.49
N PRO A 29 -19.01 -5.31 -4.75
CA PRO A 29 -18.02 -5.49 -3.70
C PRO A 29 -18.35 -4.52 -2.57
N GLN A 30 -18.57 -5.04 -1.36
CA GLN A 30 -18.68 -4.18 -0.19
C GLN A 30 -17.32 -3.49 -0.03
N PRO A 31 -17.26 -2.16 0.22
CA PRO A 31 -15.99 -1.45 0.39
C PRO A 31 -15.18 -2.12 1.51
N ASP A 32 -13.94 -2.47 1.21
CA ASP A 32 -12.95 -2.86 2.21
C ASP A 32 -12.08 -1.61 2.47
N PRO A 33 -12.25 -0.94 3.62
CA PRO A 33 -11.54 0.30 3.90
C PRO A 33 -10.02 0.18 3.81
N LEU A 34 -9.46 -1.02 4.06
CA LEU A 34 -8.01 -1.25 3.93
C LEU A 34 -7.59 -1.39 2.46
N ALA A 35 -8.41 -2.02 1.63
CA ALA A 35 -8.15 -2.14 0.20
C ALA A 35 -8.25 -0.77 -0.49
N ASP A 36 -9.30 0.01 -0.19
CA ASP A 36 -9.47 1.36 -0.71
C ASP A 36 -8.28 2.25 -0.30
N ARG A 37 -7.85 2.13 0.97
CA ARG A 37 -6.69 2.87 1.48
C ARG A 37 -5.37 2.46 0.82
N LEU A 38 -5.19 1.17 0.58
CA LEU A 38 -4.01 0.65 -0.11
C LEU A 38 -3.92 1.22 -1.52
N GLU A 39 -5.04 1.25 -2.26
CA GLU A 39 -5.11 1.83 -3.60
C GLU A 39 -4.78 3.33 -3.59
N GLU A 40 -5.31 4.09 -2.63
CA GLU A 40 -4.97 5.51 -2.44
C GLU A 40 -3.47 5.71 -2.19
N LEU A 41 -2.87 4.93 -1.29
CA LEU A 41 -1.45 5.02 -0.94
C LEU A 41 -0.54 4.72 -2.13
N ILE A 42 -0.88 3.68 -2.91
CA ILE A 42 -0.14 3.29 -4.12
C ILE A 42 -0.18 4.40 -5.18
N ASN A 43 -1.18 5.28 -5.13
CA ASN A 43 -1.25 6.46 -6.00
C ASN A 43 -1.13 6.11 -7.49
N ASN A 44 -1.84 5.06 -7.94
CA ASN A 44 -1.73 4.52 -9.31
C ASN A 44 -0.29 4.14 -9.73
N GLY A 45 0.61 3.91 -8.78
CA GLY A 45 2.04 3.64 -9.00
C GLY A 45 2.91 4.89 -9.14
N SER A 46 2.33 6.10 -9.06
CA SER A 46 3.07 7.37 -9.05
C SER A 46 3.75 7.62 -7.71
N SER A 47 4.80 8.44 -7.72
CA SER A 47 5.45 8.89 -6.50
C SER A 47 4.70 10.04 -5.83
N TRP A 48 4.81 10.12 -4.51
CA TRP A 48 4.51 11.29 -3.71
C TRP A 48 5.76 12.16 -3.63
N GLU A 49 5.68 13.43 -4.00
CA GLU A 49 6.78 14.39 -3.88
C GLU A 49 6.60 15.26 -2.65
N VAL A 50 7.70 15.50 -1.91
CA VAL A 50 7.66 16.37 -0.75
C VAL A 50 7.27 17.80 -1.11
N SER A 51 6.33 18.36 -0.34
CA SER A 51 5.95 19.76 -0.41
C SER A 51 6.37 20.52 0.84
N GLU A 52 6.27 19.91 2.01
CA GLU A 52 6.63 20.50 3.30
C GLU A 52 7.08 19.41 4.26
N VAL A 53 8.11 19.69 5.05
CA VAL A 53 8.51 18.85 6.18
C VAL A 53 8.70 19.72 7.41
N THR A 54 8.00 19.38 8.49
CA THR A 54 8.29 19.94 9.80
C THR A 54 8.90 18.89 10.71
N LYS A 55 9.79 19.33 11.60
CA LYS A 55 10.32 18.55 12.70
C LYS A 55 10.20 19.32 14.00
N ASP A 56 9.54 18.74 15.00
CA ASP A 56 9.21 19.39 16.27
C ASP A 56 8.49 20.74 16.07
N GLY A 57 7.71 20.86 14.98
CA GLY A 57 7.00 22.07 14.58
C GLY A 57 7.85 23.13 13.85
N TYR A 58 9.12 22.85 13.55
CA TYR A 58 9.98 23.74 12.76
C TYR A 58 10.12 23.24 11.32
N ASP A 59 10.06 24.15 10.35
CA ASP A 59 10.30 23.83 8.94
C ASP A 59 11.74 23.33 8.73
N VAL A 60 11.85 22.15 8.12
CA VAL A 60 13.10 21.50 7.73
C VAL A 60 13.06 21.02 6.27
N THR A 61 12.13 21.53 5.47
CA THR A 61 11.87 21.10 4.09
C THR A 61 13.13 21.11 3.22
N ASP A 62 14.01 22.10 3.39
CA ASP A 62 15.28 22.21 2.66
C ASP A 62 16.20 20.97 2.81
N GLN A 63 16.06 20.22 3.90
CA GLN A 63 16.85 19.01 4.15
C GLN A 63 16.38 17.80 3.34
N PHE A 64 15.16 17.86 2.80
CA PHE A 64 14.50 16.81 2.03
C PHE A 64 14.26 17.25 0.58
N ASN A 65 15.00 18.23 0.06
CA ASN A 65 14.82 18.70 -1.30
C ASN A 65 14.94 17.56 -2.33
N GLY A 66 13.92 17.41 -3.17
CA GLY A 66 13.80 16.33 -4.14
C GLY A 66 13.44 14.97 -3.54
N PHE A 67 12.99 14.92 -2.28
CA PHE A 67 12.49 13.69 -1.67
C PHE A 67 11.22 13.23 -2.39
N THR A 68 11.23 11.97 -2.79
CA THR A 68 10.03 11.29 -3.29
C THR A 68 9.83 9.96 -2.58
N LEU A 69 8.58 9.56 -2.44
CA LEU A 69 8.16 8.29 -1.87
C LEU A 69 7.25 7.57 -2.88
N THR A 70 7.66 6.38 -3.33
CA THR A 70 6.81 5.49 -4.11
C THR A 70 6.35 4.35 -3.21
N ILE A 71 5.04 4.23 -3.03
CA ILE A 71 4.44 3.17 -2.23
C ILE A 71 3.95 2.08 -3.18
N GLY A 72 4.42 0.86 -2.98
CA GLY A 72 3.91 -0.35 -3.62
C GLY A 72 3.02 -1.14 -2.67
N GLU A 73 2.54 -2.30 -3.13
CA GLU A 73 1.84 -3.24 -2.27
C GLU A 73 2.78 -3.72 -1.15
N PHE A 74 2.58 -3.19 0.07
CA PHE A 74 3.36 -3.48 1.28
C PHE A 74 4.88 -3.25 1.17
N THR A 75 5.29 -2.44 0.20
CA THR A 75 6.69 -2.06 -0.07
C THR A 75 6.78 -0.56 -0.29
N TYR A 76 7.97 0.02 -0.13
CA TYR A 76 8.22 1.41 -0.51
C TYR A 76 9.65 1.60 -1.00
N THR A 77 9.83 2.63 -1.82
CA THR A 77 11.14 3.17 -2.22
C THR A 77 11.14 4.67 -2.09
N THR A 78 12.31 5.26 -1.85
CA THR A 78 12.47 6.71 -1.78
C THR A 78 13.62 7.21 -2.64
N THR A 79 13.60 8.49 -2.95
CA THR A 79 14.76 9.22 -3.50
C THR A 79 15.12 10.38 -2.59
N ASN A 80 16.41 10.76 -2.55
CA ASN A 80 16.94 11.86 -1.72
C ASN A 80 16.52 11.79 -0.24
N ALA A 81 16.40 10.57 0.29
CA ALA A 81 16.08 10.36 1.69
C ALA A 81 17.27 10.67 2.61
N LEU A 82 16.96 11.16 3.81
CA LEU A 82 17.91 11.14 4.92
C LEU A 82 17.82 9.78 5.59
N GLU A 83 18.74 8.85 5.28
CA GLU A 83 18.71 7.44 5.73
C GLU A 83 18.47 7.24 7.24
N SER A 84 18.83 8.22 8.08
CA SER A 84 18.59 8.15 9.53
C SER A 84 17.15 8.49 9.96
N ALA A 85 16.38 9.16 9.10
CA ALA A 85 14.95 9.45 9.31
C ALA A 85 14.07 8.61 8.38
N TRP A 86 14.57 8.26 7.19
CA TRP A 86 13.83 7.49 6.20
C TRP A 86 14.75 6.62 5.34
N SER A 87 14.54 5.31 5.34
CA SER A 87 15.34 4.36 4.54
C SER A 87 15.09 4.50 3.03
N SER A 88 16.11 4.26 2.20
CA SER A 88 15.94 4.28 0.73
C SER A 88 14.90 3.29 0.18
N SER A 89 14.61 2.22 0.91
CA SER A 89 13.52 1.27 0.62
C SER A 89 13.21 0.40 1.82
N GLY A 90 12.04 -0.23 1.82
CA GLY A 90 11.66 -1.21 2.84
C GLY A 90 10.26 -1.77 2.63
N THR A 91 9.73 -2.40 3.67
CA THR A 91 8.36 -2.92 3.71
C THR A 91 7.52 -2.22 4.78
N TRP A 92 6.20 -2.34 4.65
CA TRP A 92 5.24 -1.78 5.60
C TRP A 92 3.98 -2.63 5.67
N SER A 93 3.20 -2.44 6.74
CA SER A 93 1.89 -3.07 6.92
C SER A 93 0.93 -2.13 7.63
N PHE A 94 -0.39 -2.33 7.51
CA PHE A 94 -1.34 -1.61 8.35
C PHE A 94 -1.23 -2.09 9.80
N LEU A 95 -1.07 -1.16 10.74
CA LEU A 95 -0.98 -1.50 12.15
C LEU A 95 -2.37 -1.82 12.69
N ASN A 96 -2.56 -2.98 13.32
CA ASN A 96 -3.81 -3.37 13.98
C ASN A 96 -5.07 -3.34 13.08
N ASN A 97 -4.92 -3.52 11.76
CA ASN A 97 -6.01 -3.34 10.78
C ASN A 97 -6.60 -1.92 10.75
N ASP A 98 -5.79 -0.91 11.09
CA ASP A 98 -6.14 0.51 11.01
C ASP A 98 -5.65 1.10 9.68
N ALA A 99 -6.57 1.65 8.87
CA ALA A 99 -6.25 2.30 7.61
C ALA A 99 -5.48 3.64 7.78
N SER A 100 -5.48 4.19 9.00
CA SER A 100 -4.84 5.47 9.32
C SER A 100 -3.43 5.32 9.88
N THR A 101 -2.96 4.09 10.15
CA THR A 101 -1.64 3.88 10.73
C THR A 101 -0.92 2.72 10.06
N ILE A 102 0.34 2.93 9.69
CA ILE A 102 1.21 1.90 9.14
C ILE A 102 2.39 1.62 10.08
N LEU A 103 2.86 0.37 10.06
CA LEU A 103 4.08 -0.09 10.71
C LEU A 103 5.11 -0.39 9.63
N ARG A 104 6.24 0.31 9.68
CA ARG A 104 7.41 0.10 8.81
C ARG A 104 8.27 -1.05 9.33
N ASP A 105 9.12 -1.60 8.47
CA ASP A 105 10.01 -2.73 8.76
C ASP A 105 11.12 -2.48 9.80
N ASP A 106 11.32 -1.23 10.18
CA ASP A 106 12.21 -0.80 11.27
C ASP A 106 11.45 -0.42 12.55
N ASP A 107 10.24 -0.94 12.72
CA ASP A 107 9.34 -0.70 13.84
C ASP A 107 8.84 0.76 13.97
N THR A 108 9.06 1.61 12.96
CA THR A 108 8.49 2.97 12.93
C THR A 108 6.98 2.91 12.71
N ILE A 109 6.22 3.47 13.64
CA ILE A 109 4.77 3.69 13.50
C ILE A 109 4.56 5.04 12.81
N ILE A 110 3.75 5.05 11.76
CA ILE A 110 3.47 6.25 10.95
C ILE A 110 1.97 6.45 10.87
N ASP A 111 1.49 7.61 11.32
CA ASP A 111 0.12 8.05 11.10
C ASP A 111 -0.01 8.66 9.69
N VAL A 112 -1.06 8.27 8.99
CA VAL A 112 -1.28 8.52 7.57
C VAL A 112 -2.58 9.29 7.38
N GLY A 113 -2.50 10.47 6.77
CA GLY A 113 -3.63 11.22 6.22
C GLY A 113 -3.55 11.28 4.70
N ILE A 114 -4.66 11.05 3.98
CA ILE A 114 -4.73 11.36 2.54
C ILE A 114 -5.99 12.18 2.29
N SER A 115 -5.84 13.27 1.55
CA SER A 115 -6.98 14.07 1.12
C SER A 115 -6.63 14.84 -0.14
N GLY A 116 -7.48 14.78 -1.17
CA GLY A 116 -7.36 15.66 -2.35
C GLY A 116 -6.01 15.58 -3.09
N GLY A 117 -5.38 14.40 -3.16
CA GLY A 117 -4.07 14.23 -3.80
C GLY A 117 -2.89 14.70 -2.94
N GLN A 118 -3.11 14.94 -1.65
CA GLN A 118 -2.08 15.21 -0.66
C GLN A 118 -1.98 14.03 0.32
N LEU A 119 -0.75 13.59 0.59
CA LEU A 119 -0.40 12.60 1.60
C LEU A 119 0.29 13.32 2.77
N THR A 120 -0.19 13.08 3.99
CA THR A 120 0.43 13.55 5.23
C THR A 120 0.92 12.33 6.02
N LEU A 121 2.20 12.31 6.38
CA LEU A 121 2.79 11.25 7.21
C LEU A 121 3.36 11.87 8.48
N THR A 122 3.01 11.32 9.64
CA THR A 122 3.50 11.78 10.94
C THR A 122 4.13 10.62 11.70
N PHE A 123 5.35 10.80 12.20
CA PHE A 123 6.11 9.76 12.91
C PHE A 123 7.24 10.36 13.74
N SER A 124 7.75 9.59 14.70
CA SER A 124 8.87 9.99 15.56
C SER A 124 10.14 9.24 15.18
N VAL A 125 11.27 9.94 15.20
CA VAL A 125 12.62 9.35 15.09
C VAL A 125 13.31 9.51 16.43
N ASP A 126 13.55 8.40 17.11
CA ASP A 126 14.15 8.37 18.45
C ASP A 126 15.43 7.53 18.49
N ASP A 127 16.19 7.67 19.58
CA ASP A 127 17.29 6.77 19.94
C ASP A 127 18.43 6.59 18.90
N LEU A 128 18.67 7.60 18.04
CA LEU A 128 19.92 7.66 17.24
C LEU A 128 21.13 8.00 18.15
N SER A 129 21.55 7.01 18.94
CA SER A 129 22.56 7.15 19.97
C SER A 129 23.99 7.04 19.40
N SER A 130 24.49 8.07 18.70
CA SER A 130 25.92 8.44 18.74
C SER A 130 26.25 9.74 17.99
N GLY A 131 26.48 10.82 18.75
CA GLY A 131 27.07 12.07 18.24
C GLY A 131 26.07 13.21 17.98
N GLY A 132 26.55 14.46 18.14
CA GLY A 132 25.70 15.65 18.05
C GLY A 132 24.98 15.86 16.72
N ARG A 133 25.49 15.27 15.63
CA ARG A 133 24.83 15.28 14.31
C ARG A 133 23.59 14.40 14.25
N LEU A 134 23.60 13.22 14.91
CA LEU A 134 22.46 12.32 14.95
C LEU A 134 21.36 12.82 15.90
N ARG A 135 21.74 13.50 17.00
CA ARG A 135 20.78 14.20 17.86
C ARG A 135 20.00 15.30 17.13
N GLY A 136 20.58 15.85 16.06
CA GLY A 136 19.90 16.81 15.20
C GLY A 136 18.88 16.18 14.26
N ILE A 137 18.79 14.85 14.21
CA ILE A 137 17.82 14.10 13.39
C ILE A 137 16.65 13.62 14.24
N ASN A 138 16.86 13.30 15.52
CA ASN A 138 15.74 12.96 16.41
C ASN A 138 14.67 14.05 16.43
N GLY A 139 13.41 13.63 16.57
CA GLY A 139 12.26 14.51 16.68
C GLY A 139 11.01 13.93 16.03
N ASP A 140 9.92 14.68 16.19
CA ASP A 140 8.62 14.36 15.60
C ASP A 140 8.52 15.00 14.22
N TYR A 141 8.40 14.17 13.19
CA TYR A 141 8.32 14.58 11.80
C TYR A 141 6.88 14.61 11.31
N GLN A 142 6.58 15.61 10.48
CA GLN A 142 5.40 15.62 9.62
C GLN A 142 5.82 15.95 8.20
N PHE A 143 5.51 15.04 7.28
CA PHE A 143 5.72 15.21 5.85
C PHE A 143 4.37 15.49 5.20
N VAL A 144 4.29 16.56 4.44
CA VAL A 144 3.20 16.85 3.51
C VAL A 144 3.73 16.65 2.10
N MET A 145 3.10 15.76 1.35
CA MET A 145 3.51 15.37 0.01
C MET A 145 2.34 15.47 -0.97
N LEU A 146 2.64 15.73 -2.23
CA LEU A 146 1.66 15.85 -3.30
C LEU A 146 1.85 14.72 -4.31
N SER A 147 0.74 14.20 -4.84
CA SER A 147 0.79 13.28 -5.97
C SER A 147 1.49 13.94 -7.15
N GLN A 148 2.38 13.18 -7.80
CA GLN A 148 2.93 13.51 -9.11
C GLN A 148 2.01 13.06 -10.24
#